data_AF-A0A7T1HNR7-F1
#
_entry.id   AF-A0A7T1HNR7-F1
#
_cell.length_a   1.000
_cell.length_b   1.000
_cell.length_c   1.000
_cell.angle_alpha   90.00
_cell.angle_beta   90.00
_cell.angle_gamma   90.00
#
_symmetry.space_group_name_H-M   'P 1'
#
loop_
_entity.id
_entity.type
_entity.pdbx_description
1 polymer ?
#
loop_
_entity_poly.entity_id
_entity_poly.type
_entity_poly.pdbx_seq_one_letter_code
_entity_poly.pdbx_strand_id
1 'polypeptide(L)'
;MVSLPPTSDFPPDPEPLSREDLNSVYLELRNSYKSLMISRGQYRSRSIKARDETATLRQNLLDLAAREASVRSDIYQMLEIVTAIAGDLEDAGDDIVNEFGRYKLGRKNFQGGSFLGGLVQAVIRFINRWTHTKERVVQLDQKRQEFIEKTKDLPPLSLGGNGHNGPVNQPERTPLAKVEIVDSAAAQQAREAKADGTTH
;
A
#
# COMPACT_ATOMS: atom_id res chain seq x y z
N MET A 1 19.21 -8.64 44.32
CA MET A 1 19.66 -7.33 44.85
C MET A 1 20.99 -7.57 45.52
N VAL A 2 22.06 -6.85 45.14
CA VAL A 2 23.37 -6.96 45.80
C VAL A 2 23.33 -6.01 47.00
N SER A 3 23.32 -6.55 48.21
CA SER A 3 23.43 -5.78 49.44
C SER A 3 24.87 -5.32 49.55
N LEU A 4 25.11 -4.01 49.50
CA LEU A 4 26.44 -3.45 49.73
C LEU A 4 26.64 -3.27 51.24
N PRO A 5 27.82 -3.61 51.79
CA PRO A 5 28.10 -3.37 53.20
C PRO A 5 28.05 -1.86 53.51
N PRO A 6 27.48 -1.44 54.66
CA PRO A 6 27.45 -0.05 55.06
C PRO A 6 28.87 0.51 55.22
N THR A 7 29.13 1.70 54.68
CA THR A 7 30.41 2.41 54.89
C THR A 7 30.52 3.02 56.29
N SER A 8 29.46 2.94 57.10
CA SER A 8 29.41 3.43 58.47
C SER A 8 30.10 2.53 59.50
N ASP A 9 30.33 1.27 59.16
CA ASP A 9 30.79 0.25 60.12
C ASP A 9 32.31 0.10 60.17
N PHE A 10 33.05 1.03 59.53
CA PHE A 10 34.52 1.02 59.59
C PHE A 10 34.99 1.69 60.90
N PRO A 11 35.72 0.97 61.77
CA PRO A 11 36.07 1.47 63.09
C PRO A 11 37.13 2.58 63.01
N PRO A 12 37.01 3.64 63.84
CA PRO A 12 37.95 4.77 63.84
C PRO A 12 39.32 4.45 64.45
N ASP A 13 39.45 3.35 65.21
CA ASP A 13 40.70 2.88 65.82
C ASP A 13 41.12 1.50 65.28
N PRO A 14 42.35 1.35 64.73
CA PRO A 14 42.81 0.10 64.11
C PRO A 14 43.43 -0.91 65.09
N GLU A 15 43.64 -0.54 66.35
CA GLU A 15 44.37 -1.34 67.35
C GLU A 15 43.73 -2.70 67.74
N PRO A 16 42.39 -2.84 67.79
CA PRO A 16 41.76 -4.11 68.17
C PRO A 16 41.32 -4.99 66.99
N LEU A 17 41.61 -4.61 65.73
CA LEU A 17 41.14 -5.38 64.58
C LEU A 17 42.02 -6.59 64.27
N SER A 18 41.41 -7.78 64.26
CA SER A 18 42.11 -8.97 63.78
C SER A 18 42.43 -8.81 62.29
N ARG A 19 43.65 -9.21 61.91
CA ARG A 19 44.12 -9.11 60.52
C ARG A 19 43.25 -9.94 59.58
N GLU A 20 42.74 -11.05 60.09
CA GLU A 20 41.86 -12.00 59.41
C GLU A 20 40.51 -11.36 59.08
N ASP A 21 39.91 -10.63 60.02
CA ASP A 21 38.63 -9.93 59.81
C ASP A 21 38.78 -8.82 58.76
N LEU A 22 39.83 -8.00 58.85
CA LEU A 22 40.09 -6.94 57.89
C LEU A 22 40.31 -7.48 56.47
N ASN A 23 41.04 -8.60 56.34
CA ASN A 23 41.23 -9.27 55.06
C ASN A 23 39.92 -9.83 54.51
N SER A 24 39.06 -10.39 55.35
CA SER A 24 37.77 -10.94 54.94
C SER A 24 36.84 -9.84 54.37
N VAL A 25 36.70 -8.72 55.10
CA VAL A 25 35.88 -7.57 54.68
C VAL A 25 36.43 -6.94 53.41
N TYR A 26 37.76 -6.81 53.30
CA TYR A 26 38.40 -6.29 52.08
C TYR A 26 38.13 -7.20 50.87
N LEU A 27 38.24 -8.52 51.02
CA LEU A 27 37.95 -9.47 49.95
C LEU A 27 36.48 -9.44 49.54
N GLU A 28 35.55 -9.32 50.50
CA GLU A 28 34.12 -9.18 50.23
C GLU A 28 33.80 -7.90 49.46
N LEU A 29 34.35 -6.75 49.91
CA LEU A 29 34.19 -5.47 49.23
C LEU A 29 34.77 -5.51 47.81
N ARG A 30 35.95 -6.11 47.64
CA ARG A 30 36.60 -6.28 46.34
C ARG A 30 35.76 -7.15 45.40
N ASN A 31 35.20 -8.25 45.90
CA ASN A 31 34.33 -9.13 45.12
C ASN A 31 33.02 -8.45 44.73
N SER A 32 32.43 -7.69 45.65
CA SER A 32 31.21 -6.90 45.42
C SER A 32 31.44 -5.83 44.36
N TYR A 33 32.55 -5.08 44.46
CA TYR A 33 32.94 -4.09 43.47
C TYR A 33 33.17 -4.71 42.08
N LYS A 34 33.88 -5.85 42.02
CA LYS A 34 34.10 -6.60 40.77
C LYS A 34 32.77 -7.01 40.13
N SER A 35 31.85 -7.56 40.91
CA SER A 35 30.51 -7.95 40.46
C SER A 35 29.71 -6.75 39.93
N LEU A 36 29.74 -5.63 40.64
CA LEU A 36 29.08 -4.39 40.23
C LEU A 36 29.63 -3.85 38.90
N MET A 37 30.95 -3.86 38.72
CA MET A 37 31.57 -3.41 37.47
C MET A 37 31.19 -4.30 36.28
N ILE A 38 31.15 -5.62 36.47
CA ILE A 38 30.68 -6.57 35.45
C ILE A 38 29.22 -6.30 35.10
N SER A 39 28.35 -6.16 36.11
CA SER A 39 26.93 -5.87 35.91
C SER A 39 26.73 -4.56 35.14
N ARG A 40 27.41 -3.48 35.54
CA ARG A 40 27.35 -2.19 34.84
C ARG A 40 27.81 -2.29 33.39
N GLY A 41 28.86 -3.05 33.12
CA GLY A 41 29.33 -3.35 31.76
C GLY A 41 28.26 -4.06 30.92
N GLN A 42 27.64 -5.10 31.48
CA GLN A 42 26.54 -5.83 30.83
C GLN A 42 25.33 -4.94 30.57
N TYR A 43 24.92 -4.13 31.54
CA TYR A 43 23.82 -3.18 31.36
C TYR A 43 24.12 -2.15 30.27
N ARG A 44 25.35 -1.61 30.24
CA ARG A 44 25.77 -0.69 29.18
C ARG A 44 25.73 -1.35 27.81
N SER A 45 26.27 -2.57 27.69
CA SER A 45 26.25 -3.33 26.44
C SER A 45 24.82 -3.63 25.98
N ARG A 46 23.95 -4.09 26.87
CA ARG A 46 22.52 -4.31 26.57
C ARG A 46 21.80 -3.04 26.17
N SER A 47 22.08 -1.92 26.84
CA SER A 47 21.50 -0.62 26.50
C SER A 47 21.95 -0.12 25.14
N ILE A 48 23.22 -0.32 24.76
CA ILE A 48 23.73 0.02 23.43
C ILE A 48 23.04 -0.86 22.38
N LYS A 49 23.02 -2.17 22.58
CA LYS A 49 22.35 -3.11 21.67
C LYS A 49 20.87 -2.77 21.48
N ALA A 50 20.15 -2.47 22.55
CA ALA A 50 18.75 -2.07 22.46
C ALA A 50 18.58 -0.75 21.70
N ARG A 51 19.48 0.23 21.87
CA ARG A 51 19.45 1.47 21.08
C ARG A 51 19.68 1.19 19.61
N ASP A 52 20.65 0.35 19.27
CA ASP A 52 20.94 -0.03 17.88
C ASP A 52 19.74 -0.75 17.25
N GLU A 53 19.11 -1.68 17.96
CA GLU A 53 17.87 -2.36 17.54
C GLU A 53 16.70 -1.38 17.35
N THR A 54 16.54 -0.40 18.25
CA THR A 54 15.50 0.63 18.07
C THR A 54 15.80 1.56 16.91
N ALA A 55 17.06 1.86 16.63
CA ALA A 55 17.46 2.69 15.50
C ALA A 55 17.21 1.97 14.17
N THR A 56 17.55 0.69 14.07
CA THR A 56 17.25 -0.12 12.88
C THR A 56 15.74 -0.28 12.69
N LEU A 57 14.98 -0.56 13.75
CA LEU A 57 13.52 -0.62 13.68
C LEU A 57 12.91 0.71 13.22
N ARG A 58 13.37 1.84 13.75
CA ARG A 58 12.92 3.17 13.34
C ARG A 58 13.17 3.40 11.86
N GLN A 59 14.36 3.06 11.36
CA GLN A 59 14.68 3.20 9.95
C GLN A 59 13.74 2.34 9.08
N ASN A 60 13.53 1.08 9.47
CA ASN A 60 12.61 0.18 8.76
C ASN A 60 11.18 0.73 8.72
N LEU A 61 10.69 1.34 9.81
CA LEU A 61 9.36 1.96 9.85
C LEU A 61 9.27 3.20 8.95
N LEU A 62 10.32 4.02 8.91
CA LEU A 62 10.36 5.18 8.00
C LEU A 62 10.38 4.74 6.54
N ASP A 63 11.15 3.71 6.20
CA ASP A 63 11.19 3.15 4.86
C ASP A 63 9.83 2.55 4.46
N LEU A 64 9.15 1.88 5.40
CA LEU A 64 7.80 1.36 5.19
C LEU A 64 6.79 2.48 4.96
N ALA A 65 6.83 3.55 5.76
CA ALA A 65 5.94 4.70 5.61
C ALA A 65 6.16 5.43 4.28
N ALA A 66 7.41 5.58 3.84
CA ALA A 66 7.73 6.15 2.53
C ALA A 66 7.17 5.30 1.38
N ARG A 67 7.28 3.97 1.48
CA ARG A 67 6.68 3.04 0.53
C ARG A 67 5.15 3.15 0.52
N GLU A 68 4.51 3.20 1.69
CA GLU A 68 3.06 3.36 1.80
C GLU A 68 2.59 4.67 1.17
N ALA A 69 3.28 5.77 1.43
CA ALA A 69 2.97 7.06 0.83
C ALA A 69 3.06 7.01 -0.71
N SER A 70 4.06 6.31 -1.25
CA SER A 70 4.19 6.11 -2.69
C SER A 70 3.05 5.27 -3.27
N VAL A 71 2.68 4.15 -2.63
CA VAL A 71 1.55 3.30 -3.05
C VAL A 71 0.24 4.08 -3.04
N ARG A 72 -0.01 4.88 -1.99
CA ARG A 72 -1.20 5.74 -1.90
C ARG A 72 -1.24 6.78 -3.02
N SER A 73 -0.10 7.40 -3.33
CA SER A 73 0.01 8.34 -4.46
C SER A 73 -0.36 7.68 -5.78
N ASP A 74 0.18 6.49 -6.06
CA ASP A 74 -0.10 5.77 -7.30
C ASP A 74 -1.60 5.42 -7.44
N ILE A 75 -2.24 5.01 -6.32
CA ILE A 75 -3.68 4.74 -6.27
C ILE A 75 -4.50 6.01 -6.57
N TYR A 76 -4.16 7.14 -5.95
CA TYR A 76 -4.89 8.39 -6.19
C TYR A 76 -4.76 8.89 -7.62
N GLN A 77 -3.59 8.71 -8.24
CA GLN A 77 -3.40 9.04 -9.66
C GLN A 77 -4.25 8.16 -10.59
N MET A 78 -4.38 6.86 -10.29
CA MET A 78 -5.29 5.99 -11.04
C MET A 78 -6.75 6.40 -10.84
N LEU A 79 -7.14 6.74 -9.61
CA LEU A 79 -8.49 7.21 -9.29
C LEU A 79 -8.84 8.52 -10.03
N GLU A 80 -7.89 9.44 -10.13
CA GLU A 80 -8.04 10.69 -10.90
C GLU A 80 -8.36 10.40 -12.37
N ILE A 81 -7.61 9.48 -13.00
CA ILE A 81 -7.85 9.08 -14.39
C ILE A 81 -9.24 8.45 -14.56
N VAL A 82 -9.62 7.54 -13.66
CA VAL A 82 -10.95 6.89 -13.70
C VAL A 82 -12.07 7.92 -13.56
N THR A 83 -11.91 8.87 -12.64
CA THR A 83 -12.90 9.92 -12.39
C THR A 83 -13.04 10.83 -13.61
N ALA A 84 -11.92 11.18 -14.25
CA ALA A 84 -11.92 11.98 -15.47
C ALA A 84 -12.58 11.25 -16.65
N ILE A 85 -12.36 9.93 -16.79
CA ILE A 85 -13.03 9.09 -17.79
C ILE A 85 -14.54 9.05 -17.55
N ALA A 86 -14.96 8.85 -16.30
CA ALA A 86 -16.37 8.80 -15.93
C ALA A 86 -17.08 10.13 -16.24
N GLY A 87 -16.46 11.26 -15.88
CA GLY A 87 -17.00 12.60 -16.18
C GLY A 87 -17.11 12.88 -17.67
N ASP A 88 -16.06 12.60 -18.46
CA ASP A 88 -16.10 12.79 -19.92
C ASP A 88 -17.23 11.97 -20.58
N LEU A 89 -17.48 10.76 -20.08
CA LEU A 89 -18.51 9.87 -20.60
C LEU A 89 -19.92 10.29 -20.16
N GLU A 90 -20.08 10.72 -18.92
CA GLU A 90 -21.32 11.27 -18.37
C GLU A 90 -21.74 12.51 -19.16
N ASP A 91 -20.84 13.50 -19.30
CA ASP A 91 -21.11 14.72 -20.05
C ASP A 91 -21.48 14.44 -21.52
N ALA A 92 -20.77 13.50 -22.16
CA ALA A 92 -21.05 13.14 -23.54
C ALA A 92 -22.38 12.36 -23.69
N GLY A 93 -22.74 11.55 -22.69
CA GLY A 93 -24.01 10.86 -22.60
C GLY A 93 -25.17 11.85 -22.43
N ASP A 94 -25.03 12.81 -21.51
CA ASP A 94 -26.01 13.86 -21.25
C ASP A 94 -26.26 14.73 -22.48
N ASP A 95 -25.21 15.10 -23.22
CA ASP A 95 -25.32 15.83 -24.48
C ASP A 95 -26.17 15.05 -25.51
N ILE A 96 -25.95 13.74 -25.66
CA ILE A 96 -26.72 12.89 -26.56
C ILE A 96 -28.18 12.78 -26.10
N VAL A 97 -28.41 12.52 -24.81
CA VAL A 97 -29.76 12.34 -24.25
C VAL A 97 -30.58 13.63 -24.41
N ASN A 98 -29.96 14.79 -24.17
CA ASN A 98 -30.60 16.10 -24.32
C ASN A 98 -31.00 16.38 -25.77
N GLU A 99 -30.08 16.20 -26.73
CA GLU A 99 -30.38 16.42 -28.15
C GLU A 99 -31.38 15.40 -28.70
N PHE A 100 -31.35 14.15 -28.23
CA PHE A 100 -32.35 13.14 -28.57
C PHE A 100 -33.74 13.53 -28.03
N GLY A 101 -33.81 14.07 -26.81
CA GLY A 101 -35.03 14.63 -26.24
C GLY A 101 -35.61 15.76 -27.10
N ARG A 102 -34.76 16.70 -27.53
CA ARG A 102 -35.13 17.81 -28.44
C ARG A 102 -35.63 17.30 -29.78
N TYR A 103 -34.94 16.34 -30.38
CA TYR A 103 -35.37 15.68 -31.62
C TYR A 103 -36.76 15.03 -31.48
N LYS A 104 -37.00 14.30 -30.38
CA LYS A 104 -38.29 13.64 -30.12
C LYS A 104 -39.44 14.65 -29.97
N LEU A 105 -39.20 15.80 -29.34
CA LEU A 105 -40.18 16.89 -29.27
C LEU A 105 -40.41 17.55 -30.63
N GLY A 106 -39.34 17.88 -31.37
CA GLY A 106 -39.42 18.53 -32.68
C GLY A 106 -40.13 17.70 -33.75
N ARG A 107 -40.03 16.37 -33.66
CA ARG A 107 -40.77 15.43 -34.51
C ARG A 107 -42.29 15.54 -34.33
N LYS A 108 -42.78 15.86 -33.12
CA LYS A 108 -44.21 16.06 -32.85
C LYS A 108 -44.73 17.39 -33.41
N ASN A 109 -43.87 18.39 -33.52
CA ASN A 109 -44.23 19.76 -33.92
C ASN A 109 -43.91 20.07 -35.40
N PHE A 110 -43.65 19.06 -36.25
CA PHE A 110 -43.31 19.21 -37.68
C PHE A 110 -42.08 20.11 -37.99
N GLN A 111 -41.22 20.39 -36.99
CA GLN A 111 -39.94 21.10 -37.13
C GLN A 111 -38.73 20.14 -37.19
N GLY A 112 -38.96 18.86 -37.50
CA GLY A 112 -38.01 17.77 -37.30
C GLY A 112 -36.66 17.85 -38.03
N GLY A 113 -36.52 18.71 -39.05
CA GLY A 113 -35.27 18.87 -39.79
C GLY A 113 -34.16 19.61 -39.04
N SER A 114 -34.51 20.60 -38.20
CA SER A 114 -33.52 21.41 -37.46
C SER A 114 -32.86 20.64 -36.31
N PHE A 115 -33.63 19.79 -35.62
CA PHE A 115 -33.15 19.04 -34.45
C PHE A 115 -32.31 17.81 -34.81
N LEU A 116 -32.43 17.29 -36.03
CA LEU A 116 -31.60 16.17 -36.50
C LEU A 116 -30.12 16.59 -36.61
N GLY A 117 -29.86 17.84 -37.01
CA GLY A 117 -28.51 18.40 -37.06
C GLY A 117 -27.84 18.45 -35.68
N GLY A 118 -28.58 18.89 -34.65
CA GLY A 118 -28.10 18.92 -33.27
C GLY A 118 -27.75 17.53 -32.73
N LEU A 119 -28.62 16.54 -32.97
CA LEU A 119 -28.37 15.15 -32.59
C LEU A 119 -27.14 14.55 -33.30
N VAL A 120 -27.02 14.72 -34.61
CA VAL A 120 -25.85 14.25 -35.37
C VAL A 120 -24.57 14.90 -34.84
N GLN A 121 -24.61 16.20 -34.52
CA GLN A 121 -23.46 16.90 -33.98
C GLN A 121 -23.09 16.43 -32.56
N ALA A 122 -24.08 16.10 -31.71
CA ALA A 122 -23.83 15.49 -30.39
C ALA A 122 -23.18 14.11 -30.52
N VAL A 123 -23.62 13.28 -31.47
CA VAL A 123 -23.00 11.98 -31.76
C VAL A 123 -21.57 12.14 -32.26
N ILE A 124 -21.29 13.10 -33.14
CA ILE A 124 -19.93 13.41 -33.60
C ILE A 124 -19.04 13.83 -32.41
N ARG A 125 -19.53 14.70 -31.52
CA ARG A 125 -18.81 15.10 -30.31
C ARG A 125 -18.54 13.92 -29.39
N PHE A 126 -19.51 13.03 -29.21
CA PHE A 126 -19.33 11.80 -28.45
C PHE A 126 -18.24 10.91 -29.06
N ILE A 127 -18.24 10.70 -30.38
CA ILE A 127 -17.20 9.90 -31.05
C ILE A 127 -15.80 10.49 -30.83
N ASN A 128 -15.69 11.82 -30.92
CA ASN A 128 -14.43 12.52 -30.68
C ASN A 128 -13.98 12.38 -29.20
N ARG A 129 -14.89 12.58 -28.24
CA ARG A 129 -14.61 12.39 -26.81
C ARG A 129 -14.31 10.94 -26.45
N TRP A 130 -14.98 9.99 -27.10
CA TRP A 130 -14.77 8.56 -26.91
C TRP A 130 -13.39 8.13 -27.39
N THR A 131 -12.91 8.70 -28.49
CA THR A 131 -11.53 8.50 -28.96
C THR A 131 -10.52 8.94 -27.90
N HIS A 132 -10.71 10.13 -27.32
CA HIS A 132 -9.89 10.65 -26.23
C HIS A 132 -9.99 9.80 -24.95
N THR A 133 -11.20 9.33 -24.63
CA THR A 133 -11.45 8.45 -23.48
C THR A 133 -10.70 7.14 -23.60
N LYS A 134 -10.64 6.54 -24.80
CA LYS A 134 -9.85 5.33 -25.05
C LYS A 134 -8.36 5.54 -24.78
N GLU A 135 -7.81 6.70 -25.15
CA GLU A 135 -6.41 7.03 -24.84
C GLU A 135 -6.17 7.07 -23.33
N ARG A 136 -7.11 7.66 -22.57
CA ARG A 136 -7.05 7.67 -21.10
C ARG A 136 -7.19 6.28 -20.48
N VAL A 137 -8.00 5.39 -21.05
CA VAL A 137 -8.10 3.99 -20.61
C VAL A 137 -6.78 3.26 -20.82
N VAL A 138 -6.09 3.46 -21.95
CA VAL A 138 -4.76 2.89 -22.18
C VAL A 138 -3.75 3.41 -21.16
N GLN A 139 -3.79 4.70 -20.83
CA GLN A 139 -2.93 5.27 -19.77
C GLN A 139 -3.23 4.66 -18.40
N LEU A 140 -4.51 4.43 -18.08
CA LEU A 140 -4.91 3.76 -16.84
C LEU A 140 -4.38 2.33 -16.77
N ASP A 141 -4.52 1.57 -17.85
CA ASP A 141 -4.02 0.19 -17.93
C ASP A 141 -2.49 0.14 -17.80
N GLN A 142 -1.78 1.08 -18.41
CA GLN A 142 -0.34 1.20 -18.26
C GLN A 142 0.06 1.51 -16.81
N LYS A 143 -0.58 2.49 -16.17
CA LYS A 143 -0.33 2.78 -14.74
C LYS A 143 -0.68 1.61 -13.83
N ARG A 144 -1.77 0.89 -14.14
CA ARG A 144 -2.15 -0.33 -13.42
C ARG A 144 -1.08 -1.40 -13.55
N GLN A 145 -0.52 -1.59 -14.74
CA GLN A 145 0.55 -2.55 -14.97
C GLN A 145 1.84 -2.16 -14.23
N GLU A 146 2.25 -0.90 -14.31
CA GLU A 146 3.39 -0.35 -13.56
C GLU A 146 3.19 -0.54 -12.05
N PHE A 147 1.98 -0.30 -11.54
CA PHE A 147 1.63 -0.54 -10.15
C PHE A 147 1.72 -2.03 -9.77
N ILE A 148 1.21 -2.93 -10.61
CA ILE A 148 1.30 -4.38 -10.39
C ILE A 148 2.76 -4.84 -10.39
N GLU A 149 3.59 -4.35 -11.30
CA GLU A 149 5.02 -4.69 -11.35
C GLU A 149 5.75 -4.19 -10.10
N LYS A 150 5.52 -2.93 -9.71
CA LYS A 150 6.08 -2.35 -8.49
C LYS A 150 5.65 -3.06 -7.21
N THR A 151 4.45 -3.65 -7.22
CA THR A 151 3.89 -4.36 -6.04
C THR A 151 4.14 -5.86 -6.04
N LYS A 152 4.50 -6.48 -7.17
CA LYS A 152 4.87 -7.91 -7.26
C LYS A 152 6.10 -8.27 -6.43
N ASP A 153 7.05 -7.35 -6.34
CA ASP A 153 8.27 -7.54 -5.54
C ASP A 153 8.08 -7.23 -4.05
N LEU A 154 6.86 -6.87 -3.62
CA LEU A 154 6.55 -6.65 -2.23
C LEU A 154 6.21 -7.98 -1.55
N PRO A 155 6.82 -8.30 -0.40
CA PRO A 155 6.35 -9.40 0.41
C PRO A 155 4.87 -9.14 0.78
N PRO A 156 4.02 -10.18 0.82
CA PRO A 156 2.64 -10.01 1.26
C PRO A 156 2.65 -9.32 2.62
N LEU A 157 1.76 -8.35 2.81
CA LEU A 157 1.52 -7.66 4.08
C LEU A 157 1.17 -8.72 5.15
N SER A 158 2.19 -9.32 5.76
CA SER A 158 2.06 -10.20 6.90
C SER A 158 1.85 -9.30 8.11
N LEU A 159 0.64 -8.78 8.22
CA LEU A 159 0.12 -8.24 9.47
C LEU A 159 -0.15 -9.43 10.40
N GLY A 160 0.93 -10.08 10.85
CA GLY A 160 0.88 -11.34 11.57
C GLY A 160 2.00 -11.37 12.60
N GLY A 161 1.87 -10.53 13.62
CA GLY A 161 2.68 -10.62 14.82
C GLY A 161 2.53 -12.01 15.44
N ASN A 162 3.66 -12.60 15.82
CA ASN A 162 3.71 -13.79 16.65
C ASN A 162 2.84 -13.61 17.90
N GLY A 163 1.68 -14.26 17.90
CA GLY A 163 0.78 -14.35 19.04
C GLY A 163 0.05 -15.70 18.98
N HIS A 164 0.43 -16.61 19.86
CA HIS A 164 -0.28 -17.86 20.13
C HIS A 164 -1.78 -17.59 20.35
N ASN A 165 -2.67 -18.30 19.62
CA ASN A 165 -3.80 -19.10 20.14
C ASN A 165 -4.85 -19.47 19.06
N GLY A 166 -5.07 -20.79 18.88
CA GLY A 166 -6.38 -21.40 18.60
C GLY A 166 -6.86 -21.49 17.13
N PRO A 167 -7.47 -22.61 16.70
CA PRO A 167 -7.90 -22.81 15.32
C PRO A 167 -9.25 -22.11 15.10
N VAL A 168 -9.25 -21.04 14.31
CA VAL A 168 -10.49 -20.42 13.84
C VAL A 168 -10.75 -20.91 12.41
N ASN A 169 -11.84 -21.64 12.26
CA ASN A 169 -12.36 -22.20 11.02
C ASN A 169 -12.27 -21.21 9.84
N GLN A 170 -11.63 -21.63 8.76
CA GLN A 170 -11.80 -21.00 7.45
C GLN A 170 -13.22 -21.30 6.95
N PRO A 171 -14.04 -20.32 6.56
CA PRO A 171 -15.07 -20.58 5.58
C PRO A 171 -14.39 -20.75 4.22
N GLU A 172 -14.69 -21.88 3.59
CA GLU A 172 -14.24 -22.27 2.25
C GLU A 172 -14.31 -21.10 1.27
N ARG A 173 -13.19 -20.85 0.58
CA ARG A 173 -13.18 -19.99 -0.61
C ARG A 173 -14.00 -20.66 -1.70
N THR A 174 -15.19 -20.17 -1.96
CA THR A 174 -15.89 -20.42 -3.22
C THR A 174 -15.01 -19.89 -4.36
N PRO A 175 -14.67 -20.70 -5.39
CA PRO A 175 -13.90 -20.21 -6.52
C PRO A 175 -14.75 -19.21 -7.32
N LEU A 176 -14.28 -17.97 -7.41
CA LEU A 176 -14.81 -16.95 -8.33
C LEU A 176 -14.80 -17.52 -9.74
N ALA A 177 -15.99 -17.54 -10.36
CA ALA A 177 -16.23 -18.02 -11.70
C ALA A 177 -15.26 -17.38 -12.69
N LYS A 178 -14.65 -18.21 -13.54
CA LYS A 178 -14.03 -17.78 -14.80
C LYS A 178 -15.10 -17.05 -15.60
N VAL A 179 -15.00 -15.73 -15.72
CA VAL A 179 -15.68 -14.99 -16.78
C VAL A 179 -14.89 -15.28 -18.05
N GLU A 180 -15.31 -16.33 -18.75
CA GLU A 180 -14.97 -16.52 -20.16
C GLU A 180 -15.54 -15.31 -20.92
N ILE A 181 -14.63 -14.46 -21.39
CA ILE A 181 -14.96 -13.42 -22.35
C ILE A 181 -15.32 -14.17 -23.64
N VAL A 182 -16.63 -14.32 -23.88
CA VAL A 182 -17.15 -14.83 -25.14
C VAL A 182 -16.75 -13.83 -26.22
N ASP A 183 -15.80 -14.23 -27.07
CA ASP A 183 -15.49 -13.56 -28.32
C ASP A 183 -16.78 -13.42 -29.13
N SER A 184 -17.24 -12.18 -29.26
CA SER A 184 -18.41 -11.86 -30.06
C SER A 184 -18.09 -12.13 -31.54
N ALA A 185 -18.89 -12.99 -32.17
CA ALA A 185 -18.80 -13.40 -33.58
C ALA A 185 -18.80 -12.23 -34.60
N ALA A 186 -19.05 -10.99 -34.15
CA ALA A 186 -18.90 -9.79 -34.97
C ALA A 186 -17.44 -9.46 -35.33
N ALA A 187 -16.45 -9.94 -34.56
CA ALA A 187 -15.03 -9.66 -34.82
C ALA A 187 -14.41 -10.58 -35.90
N GLN A 188 -15.02 -11.73 -36.20
CA GLN A 188 -14.53 -12.66 -37.23
C GLN A 188 -15.00 -12.28 -38.64
N GLN A 189 -16.21 -11.74 -38.80
CA GLN A 189 -16.72 -11.31 -40.12
C GLN A 189 -15.95 -10.10 -40.70
N ALA A 190 -15.33 -9.28 -39.86
CA ALA A 190 -14.50 -8.15 -40.32
C ALA A 190 -13.10 -8.57 -40.80
N ARG A 191 -12.66 -9.80 -40.52
CA ARG A 191 -11.36 -10.33 -40.99
C ARG A 191 -11.46 -11.10 -42.30
N GLU A 192 -12.60 -11.73 -42.59
CA GLU A 192 -12.79 -12.45 -43.86
C GLU A 192 -13.07 -11.51 -45.05
N ALA A 193 -13.72 -10.36 -44.84
CA ALA A 193 -13.98 -9.39 -45.92
C ALA A 193 -12.72 -8.64 -46.42
N LYS A 194 -11.58 -8.77 -45.75
CA LYS A 194 -10.30 -8.16 -46.17
C LYS A 194 -9.35 -9.13 -46.90
N ALA A 195 -9.67 -10.42 -46.95
CA ALA A 195 -8.82 -11.42 -47.59
C ALA A 195 -9.16 -11.67 -49.07
N ASP A 196 -10.35 -11.28 -49.55
CA ASP A 196 -10.84 -11.64 -50.90
C ASP A 196 -10.79 -10.48 -51.93
N GLY A 197 -10.04 -9.43 -51.63
CA GLY A 197 -9.94 -8.22 -52.46
C GLY A 197 -8.66 -8.12 -53.30
N THR A 198 -8.09 -9.23 -53.78
CA THR A 198 -6.94 -9.18 -54.72
C THR A 198 -6.97 -10.35 -55.69
N THR A 199 -7.79 -10.25 -56.74
CA THR A 199 -7.52 -10.83 -58.08
C THR A 199 -8.53 -10.32 -59.10
N HIS A 200 -8.15 -9.27 -59.83
CA HIS A 200 -8.17 -9.10 -61.29
C HIS A 200 -8.21 -7.62 -61.69
#